data_AF-A0A971R7I7-F1
#
_entry.id   AF-A0A971R7I7-F1
#
_cell.length_a   1.000
_cell.length_b   1.000
_cell.length_c   1.000
_cell.angle_alpha   90.00
_cell.angle_beta   90.00
_cell.angle_gamma   90.00
#
_symmetry.space_group_name_H-M   'P 1'
#
loop_
_entity.id
_entity.type
_entity.pdbx_description
1 polymer ?
#
loop_
_entity_poly.entity_id
_entity_poly.type
_entity_poly.pdbx_seq_one_letter_code
_entity_poly.pdbx_strand_id
1 'polypeptide(L)'
;MARSVAIAAMLSCIAISLAQIGQLIDPSWPGYVWVALVFLVSLESMHSYRLLAARGVAAQDRGRFRFVEWVTILLVVRFALYLGQPAGTLSQDVWAWSENLSAFFSGRFILAAVLIAGFWGAALFLARTFGDLDAAEYEMHQASTELDRYLWQTMPRHGRQDRAALLQRVGTLFLGGGILLILLAGLARVDVRDMVLLQHGRSRGVIVNVLLYFAIGLLVMSQAHYAALKAGWDLERVPVWDRVGRRWLVAVLVFLALIGLLSALLPVGYSVGLIATIGLVINWVWYIAVQVVLAILFVVSLLVSLMASLFSGDPVDTAFELQPPPPPPPEVVAADGGGNTWWPLLRSVIFWAGLLVLVGYSVIVFMRDRWGLFRGFSLSVWWQRLRGWWGGARAGLGEAVERLREGVLHWRASRDPQLQSQQRRFLSVGRLSERERVRFFYLATVRRAAEAGIARQPTQTPIEYDDVLRSATAEPESADTLTDAFVAARYSSADITPGEADQAKSAWQQLKRRLVRRSKRRSR
;
A
#
# COMPACT_ATOMS: atom_id res chain seq x y z
N MET A 1 7.09 11.49 0.75
CA MET A 1 7.28 11.32 -0.71
C MET A 1 7.39 9.87 -1.15
N ALA A 2 8.21 9.03 -0.49
CA ALA A 2 8.37 7.61 -0.86
C ALA A 2 7.05 6.83 -0.98
N ARG A 3 6.13 6.99 -0.04
CA ARG A 3 4.79 6.36 -0.07
C ARG A 3 3.99 6.72 -1.34
N SER A 4 3.96 8.00 -1.72
CA SER A 4 3.23 8.45 -2.92
C SER A 4 3.85 7.91 -4.20
N VAL A 5 5.17 7.81 -4.26
CA VAL A 5 5.86 7.21 -5.42
C VAL A 5 5.55 5.72 -5.52
N ALA A 6 5.53 4.99 -4.40
CA ALA A 6 5.18 3.57 -4.38
C ALA A 6 3.75 3.32 -4.85
N ILE A 7 2.78 4.12 -4.38
CA ILE A 7 1.38 4.02 -4.81
C ILE A 7 1.25 4.31 -6.31
N ALA A 8 1.88 5.38 -6.81
CA ALA A 8 1.85 5.72 -8.24
C ALA A 8 2.49 4.62 -9.10
N ALA A 9 3.61 4.05 -8.65
CA ALA A 9 4.27 2.94 -9.34
C ALA A 9 3.39 1.67 -9.37
N MET A 10 2.71 1.35 -8.26
CA MET A 10 1.77 0.23 -8.18
C MET A 10 0.61 0.40 -9.18
N LEU A 11 -0.02 1.58 -9.23
CA LEU A 11 -1.08 1.88 -10.19
C LEU A 11 -0.56 1.85 -11.65
N SER A 12 0.68 2.26 -11.87
CA SER A 12 1.31 2.22 -13.20
C SER A 12 1.49 0.79 -13.70
N CYS A 13 1.67 -0.20 -12.82
CA CYS A 13 1.74 -1.61 -13.23
C CYS A 13 0.41 -2.09 -13.83
N ILE A 14 -0.72 -1.65 -13.27
CA ILE A 14 -2.05 -1.92 -13.85
C ILE A 14 -2.18 -1.20 -15.19
N ALA A 15 -1.72 0.05 -15.28
CA ALA A 15 -1.72 0.82 -16.52
C ALA A 15 -0.89 0.18 -17.63
N ILE A 16 0.25 -0.47 -17.30
CA ILE A 16 1.06 -1.23 -18.26
C ILE A 16 0.25 -2.39 -18.86
N SER A 17 -0.43 -3.17 -18.03
CA SER A 17 -1.27 -4.28 -18.52
C SER A 17 -2.44 -3.76 -19.38
N LEU A 18 -3.02 -2.62 -19.01
CA LEU A 18 -4.10 -2.01 -19.78
C LEU A 18 -3.61 -1.46 -21.13
N ALA A 19 -2.41 -0.87 -21.15
CA ALA A 19 -1.76 -0.39 -22.37
C ALA A 19 -1.45 -1.53 -23.35
N GLN A 20 -1.03 -2.68 -22.85
CA GLN A 20 -0.79 -3.88 -23.67
C GLN A 20 -2.08 -4.33 -24.38
N ILE A 21 -3.21 -4.36 -23.66
CA ILE A 21 -4.51 -4.68 -24.26
C ILE A 21 -4.93 -3.59 -25.25
N GLY A 22 -4.74 -2.31 -24.91
CA GLY A 22 -5.02 -1.20 -25.82
C GLY A 22 -4.26 -1.31 -27.14
N GLN A 23 -2.99 -1.72 -27.10
CA GLN A 23 -2.16 -1.94 -28.28
C GLN A 23 -2.56 -3.15 -29.11
N LEU A 24 -3.18 -4.17 -28.51
CA LEU A 24 -3.77 -5.30 -29.24
C LEU A 24 -4.99 -4.89 -30.06
N ILE A 25 -5.79 -3.95 -29.54
CA ILE A 25 -7.00 -3.44 -30.21
C ILE A 25 -6.63 -2.37 -31.25
N ASP A 26 -5.72 -1.47 -30.89
CA ASP A 26 -5.30 -0.34 -31.70
C ASP A 26 -3.78 -0.18 -31.63
N PRO A 27 -3.03 -0.64 -32.66
CA PRO A 27 -1.57 -0.55 -32.68
C PRO A 27 -1.03 0.88 -32.59
N SER A 28 -1.83 1.89 -32.91
CA SER A 28 -1.44 3.30 -32.82
C SER A 28 -1.57 3.88 -31.41
N TRP A 29 -2.01 3.08 -30.41
CA TRP A 29 -2.13 3.51 -29.03
C TRP A 29 -0.75 3.79 -28.39
N PRO A 30 -0.50 5.01 -27.89
CA PRO A 30 0.79 5.39 -27.33
C PRO A 30 0.97 4.84 -25.90
N GLY A 31 1.27 3.54 -25.79
CA GLY A 31 1.32 2.83 -24.52
C GLY A 31 2.32 3.40 -23.49
N TYR A 32 3.51 3.82 -23.92
CA TYR A 32 4.50 4.42 -23.01
C TYR A 32 4.06 5.77 -22.45
N VAL A 33 3.49 6.62 -23.31
CA VAL A 33 2.97 7.94 -22.91
C VAL A 33 1.78 7.77 -21.96
N TRP A 34 0.90 6.81 -22.24
CA TRP A 34 -0.21 6.44 -21.38
C TRP A 34 0.25 6.07 -19.96
N VAL A 35 1.24 5.17 -19.83
CA VAL A 35 1.76 4.75 -18.53
C VAL A 35 2.40 5.92 -17.78
N ALA A 36 3.15 6.77 -18.47
CA ALA A 36 3.75 7.97 -17.89
C ALA A 36 2.68 8.96 -17.40
N LEU A 37 1.61 9.16 -18.18
CA LEU A 37 0.47 10.00 -17.78
C LEU A 37 -0.21 9.45 -16.52
N VAL A 38 -0.51 8.15 -16.47
CA VAL A 38 -1.15 7.54 -15.29
C VAL A 38 -0.27 7.71 -14.05
N PHE A 39 1.05 7.55 -14.18
CA PHE A 39 1.99 7.78 -13.08
C PHE A 39 1.95 9.24 -12.60
N LEU A 40 2.02 10.20 -13.54
CA LEU A 40 2.00 11.64 -13.22
C LEU A 40 0.67 12.09 -12.63
N VAL A 41 -0.46 11.67 -13.21
CA VAL A 41 -1.80 11.99 -12.71
C VAL A 41 -2.03 11.38 -11.33
N SER A 42 -1.54 10.17 -11.08
CA SER A 42 -1.60 9.56 -9.75
C SER A 42 -0.81 10.38 -8.72
N LEU A 43 0.40 10.81 -9.05
CA LEU A 43 1.21 11.68 -8.19
C LEU A 43 0.56 13.03 -7.94
N GLU A 44 0.00 13.63 -8.99
CA GLU A 44 -0.70 14.90 -8.99
C GLU A 44 -1.91 14.84 -8.05
N SER A 45 -2.76 13.82 -8.19
CA SER A 45 -3.92 13.55 -7.33
C SER A 45 -3.55 13.43 -5.84
N MET A 46 -2.48 12.69 -5.53
CA MET A 46 -1.99 12.55 -4.16
C MET A 46 -1.34 13.83 -3.62
N HIS A 47 -0.74 14.64 -4.48
CA HIS A 47 -0.17 15.92 -4.11
C HIS A 47 -1.26 16.95 -3.84
N SER A 48 -2.25 17.03 -4.73
CA SER A 48 -3.38 17.95 -4.65
C SER A 48 -4.23 17.68 -3.41
N TYR A 49 -4.43 16.41 -3.03
CA TYR A 49 -5.04 16.05 -1.76
C TYR A 49 -4.29 16.63 -0.55
N ARG A 50 -2.96 16.46 -0.50
CA ARG A 50 -2.14 16.96 0.61
C ARG A 50 -2.13 18.48 0.69
N LEU A 51 -2.10 19.15 -0.46
CA LEU A 51 -2.16 20.61 -0.53
C LEU A 51 -3.48 21.15 0.04
N LEU A 52 -4.60 20.51 -0.34
CA LEU A 52 -5.92 20.87 0.15
C LEU A 52 -6.09 20.57 1.64
N ALA A 53 -5.53 19.45 2.13
CA ALA A 53 -5.54 19.10 3.54
C ALA A 53 -4.73 20.11 4.38
N ALA A 54 -3.53 20.48 3.93
CA ALA A 54 -2.65 21.42 4.63
C ALA A 54 -3.21 22.85 4.68
N ARG A 55 -3.97 23.27 3.67
CA ARG A 55 -4.53 24.64 3.59
C ARG A 55 -5.88 24.82 4.27
N GLY A 56 -6.50 23.75 4.81
CA GLY A 56 -7.80 23.84 5.49
C GLY A 56 -8.92 24.44 4.62
N VAL A 57 -8.85 24.26 3.29
CA VAL A 57 -9.67 25.00 2.33
C VAL A 57 -11.16 24.69 2.50
N ALA A 58 -11.98 25.75 2.53
CA ALA A 58 -13.43 25.67 2.60
C ALA A 58 -14.03 24.83 1.45
N ALA A 59 -15.18 24.20 1.69
CA ALA A 59 -15.77 23.24 0.74
C ALA A 59 -16.05 23.84 -0.65
N GLN A 60 -16.41 25.13 -0.71
CA GLN A 60 -16.71 25.84 -1.95
C GLN A 60 -15.46 26.06 -2.83
N ASP A 61 -14.32 26.39 -2.23
CA ASP A 61 -13.06 26.59 -2.96
C ASP A 61 -12.43 25.26 -3.38
N ARG A 62 -12.74 24.17 -2.68
CA ARG A 62 -12.32 22.82 -3.07
C ARG A 62 -12.92 22.40 -4.41
N GLY A 63 -14.19 22.74 -4.68
CA GLY A 63 -14.85 22.43 -5.95
C GLY A 63 -14.18 23.14 -7.13
N ARG A 64 -13.90 24.44 -6.98
CA ARG A 64 -13.19 25.25 -7.99
C ARG A 64 -11.80 24.71 -8.28
N PHE A 65 -11.05 24.34 -7.25
CA PHE A 65 -9.72 23.75 -7.40
C PHE A 65 -9.77 22.43 -8.16
N ARG A 66 -10.70 21.53 -7.81
CA ARG A 66 -10.86 20.24 -8.51
C ARG A 66 -11.29 20.42 -9.96
N PHE A 67 -12.15 21.39 -10.25
CA PHE A 67 -12.53 21.71 -11.63
C PHE A 67 -11.32 22.13 -12.48
N VAL A 68 -10.51 23.07 -11.99
CA VAL A 68 -9.28 23.52 -12.67
C VAL A 68 -8.28 22.37 -12.86
N GLU A 69 -8.12 21.52 -11.84
CA GLU A 69 -7.29 20.32 -11.91
C GLU A 69 -7.74 19.39 -13.05
N TRP A 70 -9.03 19.08 -13.14
CA TRP A 70 -9.56 18.22 -14.19
C TRP A 70 -9.45 18.81 -15.59
N VAL A 71 -9.76 20.09 -15.76
CA VAL A 71 -9.59 20.76 -17.05
C VAL A 71 -8.13 20.66 -17.51
N THR A 72 -7.19 20.88 -16.58
CA THR A 72 -5.75 20.76 -16.87
C THR A 72 -5.36 19.32 -17.22
N ILE A 73 -5.82 18.32 -16.46
CA ILE A 73 -5.55 16.91 -16.75
C ILE A 73 -6.09 16.54 -18.14
N LEU A 74 -7.34 16.88 -18.46
CA LEU A 74 -7.96 16.56 -19.74
C LEU A 74 -7.21 17.18 -20.92
N LEU A 75 -6.73 18.42 -20.77
CA LEU A 75 -5.89 19.07 -21.77
C LEU A 75 -4.57 18.32 -21.97
N VAL A 76 -3.87 18.00 -20.88
CA VAL A 76 -2.62 17.23 -20.93
C VAL A 76 -2.85 15.87 -21.61
N VAL A 77 -3.95 15.18 -21.30
CA VAL A 77 -4.33 13.92 -21.93
C VAL A 77 -4.57 14.10 -23.43
N ARG A 78 -5.29 15.16 -23.84
CA ARG A 78 -5.55 15.44 -25.25
C ARG A 78 -4.26 15.63 -26.02
N PHE A 79 -3.34 16.46 -25.53
CA PHE A 79 -2.05 16.69 -26.19
C PHE A 79 -1.15 15.46 -26.15
N ALA A 80 -1.20 14.67 -25.08
CA ALA A 80 -0.38 13.48 -24.96
C ALA A 80 -0.76 12.38 -25.97
N LEU A 81 -2.02 12.32 -26.42
CA LEU A 81 -2.42 11.40 -27.49
C LEU A 81 -1.81 11.74 -28.86
N TYR A 82 -1.28 12.96 -29.03
CA TYR A 82 -0.53 13.37 -30.22
C TYR A 82 0.97 13.05 -30.14
N LEU A 83 1.50 12.73 -28.94
CA LEU A 83 2.91 12.35 -28.72
C LEU A 83 3.17 10.92 -29.23
N GLY A 84 3.21 10.76 -30.55
CA GLY A 84 3.36 9.48 -31.23
C GLY A 84 2.76 9.47 -32.63
N GLN A 85 2.04 10.53 -33.02
CA GLN A 85 1.53 10.71 -34.37
C GLN A 85 2.51 11.51 -35.26
N PRO A 86 2.46 11.32 -36.60
CA PRO A 86 3.28 12.10 -37.51
C PRO A 86 3.00 13.61 -37.38
N ALA A 87 4.06 14.42 -37.59
CA ALA A 87 3.96 15.87 -37.50
C ALA A 87 2.96 16.41 -38.54
N GLY A 88 1.98 17.22 -38.09
CA GLY A 88 0.93 17.82 -38.94
C GLY A 88 -0.49 17.31 -38.71
N THR A 89 -0.67 16.20 -37.98
CA THR A 89 -2.02 15.71 -37.63
C THR A 89 -2.77 16.67 -36.71
N LEU A 90 -2.06 17.35 -35.80
CA LEU A 90 -2.66 18.30 -34.87
C LEU A 90 -3.27 19.51 -35.60
N SER A 91 -2.62 20.04 -36.63
CA SER A 91 -3.18 21.16 -37.41
C SER A 91 -4.41 20.77 -38.21
N GLN A 92 -4.45 19.54 -38.74
CA GLN A 92 -5.60 19.03 -39.48
C GLN A 92 -6.79 18.78 -38.53
N ASP A 93 -6.54 18.15 -37.38
CA ASP A 93 -7.57 17.91 -36.36
C ASP A 93 -8.10 19.22 -35.76
N VAL A 94 -7.23 20.22 -35.54
CA VAL A 94 -7.63 21.56 -35.07
C VAL A 94 -8.63 22.22 -36.02
N TRP A 95 -8.43 22.05 -37.33
CA TRP A 95 -9.37 22.53 -38.35
C TRP A 95 -10.67 21.72 -38.32
N ALA A 96 -10.60 20.40 -38.15
CA ALA A 96 -11.77 19.55 -38.02
C ALA A 96 -12.61 19.88 -36.76
N TRP A 97 -11.98 20.32 -35.66
CA TRP A 97 -12.72 20.75 -34.45
C TRP A 97 -13.51 22.04 -34.66
N SER A 98 -13.04 22.94 -35.53
CA SER A 98 -13.78 24.15 -35.86
C SER A 98 -15.05 23.87 -36.67
N GLU A 99 -15.02 22.85 -37.53
CA GLU A 99 -16.19 22.43 -38.30
C GLU A 99 -17.14 21.57 -37.45
N ASN A 100 -16.58 20.64 -36.67
CA ASN A 100 -17.32 19.66 -35.87
C ASN A 100 -16.83 19.63 -34.42
N LEU A 101 -17.59 20.25 -33.52
CA LEU A 101 -17.29 20.30 -32.09
C LEU A 101 -17.20 18.90 -31.45
N SER A 102 -17.96 17.93 -31.96
CA SER A 102 -17.92 16.53 -31.52
C SER A 102 -16.61 15.83 -31.89
N ALA A 103 -15.89 16.29 -32.91
CA ALA A 103 -14.60 15.73 -33.31
C ALA A 103 -13.51 15.96 -32.26
N PHE A 104 -13.68 16.98 -31.40
CA PHE A 104 -12.83 17.17 -30.23
C PHE A 104 -12.95 15.98 -29.26
N PHE A 105 -14.18 15.47 -29.07
CA PHE A 105 -14.49 14.32 -28.22
C PHE A 105 -14.38 12.99 -28.98
N SER A 106 -13.22 12.74 -29.57
CA SER A 106 -12.94 11.44 -30.20
C SER A 106 -13.12 10.28 -29.22
N GLY A 107 -13.59 9.11 -29.69
CA GLY A 107 -13.79 7.93 -28.84
C GLY A 107 -12.53 7.51 -28.09
N ARG A 108 -11.35 7.63 -28.73
CA ARG A 108 -10.04 7.39 -28.11
C ARG A 108 -9.76 8.34 -26.94
N PHE A 109 -10.08 9.63 -27.10
CA PHE A 109 -9.93 10.62 -26.04
C PHE A 109 -10.89 10.35 -24.87
N ILE A 110 -12.16 10.03 -25.15
CA ILE A 110 -13.14 9.71 -24.11
C ILE A 110 -12.69 8.49 -23.31
N LEU A 111 -12.27 7.40 -23.99
CA LEU A 111 -11.75 6.20 -23.34
C LEU A 111 -10.55 6.53 -22.45
N ALA A 112 -9.56 7.25 -22.98
CA ALA A 112 -8.37 7.68 -22.24
C ALA A 112 -8.73 8.53 -21.02
N ALA A 113 -9.65 9.48 -21.16
CA ALA A 113 -10.11 10.35 -20.09
C ALA A 113 -10.82 9.58 -18.98
N VAL A 114 -11.72 8.64 -19.33
CA VAL A 114 -12.44 7.79 -18.35
C VAL A 114 -11.47 6.89 -17.59
N LEU A 115 -10.53 6.27 -18.29
CA LEU A 115 -9.53 5.41 -17.67
C LEU A 115 -8.59 6.20 -16.75
N ILE A 116 -8.08 7.36 -17.20
CA ILE A 116 -7.29 8.26 -16.36
C ILE A 116 -8.10 8.72 -15.16
N ALA A 117 -9.41 8.92 -15.34
CA ALA A 117 -10.27 9.30 -14.25
C ALA A 117 -10.41 8.23 -13.17
N GLY A 118 -10.51 6.97 -13.59
CA GLY A 118 -10.45 5.82 -12.69
C GLY A 118 -9.15 5.78 -11.89
N PHE A 119 -7.99 5.96 -12.55
CA PHE A 119 -6.69 5.99 -11.88
C PHE A 119 -6.51 7.18 -10.94
N TRP A 120 -6.93 8.38 -11.37
CA TRP A 120 -6.93 9.58 -10.53
C TRP A 120 -7.77 9.38 -9.27
N GLY A 121 -8.96 8.77 -9.41
CA GLY A 121 -9.88 8.46 -8.32
C GLY A 121 -9.30 7.42 -7.37
N ALA A 122 -8.69 6.36 -7.89
CA ALA A 122 -8.02 5.33 -7.11
C ALA A 122 -6.84 5.92 -6.31
N ALA A 123 -6.01 6.76 -6.94
CA ALA A 123 -4.91 7.45 -6.28
C ALA A 123 -5.41 8.42 -5.19
N LEU A 124 -6.51 9.14 -5.45
CA LEU A 124 -7.14 10.03 -4.47
C LEU A 124 -7.71 9.26 -3.29
N PHE A 125 -8.38 8.13 -3.55
CA PHE A 125 -8.92 7.26 -2.52
C PHE A 125 -7.79 6.72 -1.63
N LEU A 126 -6.73 6.16 -2.23
CA LEU A 126 -5.56 5.72 -1.48
C LEU A 126 -4.91 6.88 -0.73
N ALA A 127 -4.81 8.09 -1.29
CA ALA A 127 -4.27 9.23 -0.55
C ALA A 127 -5.10 9.56 0.70
N ARG A 128 -6.44 9.54 0.57
CA ARG A 128 -7.38 9.81 1.66
C ARG A 128 -7.29 8.79 2.77
N THR A 129 -7.47 7.51 2.46
CA THR A 129 -7.43 6.40 3.45
C THR A 129 -6.16 6.44 4.31
N PHE A 130 -5.10 6.93 3.71
CA PHE A 130 -3.74 6.82 4.18
C PHE A 130 -3.33 8.13 4.86
N GLY A 131 -4.03 9.24 4.61
CA GLY A 131 -4.06 10.41 5.48
C GLY A 131 -4.91 10.15 6.73
N ASP A 132 -6.01 9.41 6.59
CA ASP A 132 -6.86 8.99 7.71
C ASP A 132 -6.13 7.96 8.63
N LEU A 133 -5.23 7.15 8.08
CA LEU A 133 -4.40 6.23 8.87
C LEU A 133 -3.42 6.95 9.82
N ASP A 134 -2.94 8.13 9.43
CA ASP A 134 -2.06 8.95 10.26
C ASP A 134 -2.86 9.53 11.44
N ALA A 135 -2.23 9.74 12.61
CA ALA A 135 -2.92 10.35 13.76
C ALA A 135 -3.35 11.77 13.39
N ALA A 136 -4.67 11.99 13.30
CA ALA A 136 -5.19 13.30 12.98
C ALA A 136 -4.98 14.26 14.16
N GLU A 137 -4.73 15.53 13.87
CA GLU A 137 -4.45 16.56 14.87
C GLU A 137 -5.57 16.69 15.92
N TYR A 138 -6.82 16.44 15.52
CA TYR A 138 -7.97 16.41 16.43
C TYR A 138 -8.04 15.16 17.33
N GLU A 139 -7.41 14.04 16.96
CA GLU A 139 -7.33 12.85 17.82
C GLU A 139 -6.25 13.00 18.91
N MET A 140 -5.28 13.88 18.67
CA MET A 140 -4.25 14.26 19.64
C MET A 140 -4.74 15.37 20.59
N HIS A 141 -5.93 15.94 20.33
CA HIS A 141 -6.50 17.04 21.10
C HIS A 141 -6.76 16.63 22.55
N GLN A 142 -6.22 17.43 23.48
CA GLN A 142 -6.45 17.26 24.91
C GLN A 142 -7.64 18.11 25.31
N ALA A 143 -8.77 17.47 25.62
CA ALA A 143 -9.89 18.15 26.22
C ALA A 143 -9.47 18.75 27.57
N SER A 144 -9.43 20.08 27.67
CA SER A 144 -9.00 20.77 28.88
C SER A 144 -10.05 20.72 29.99
N THR A 145 -11.31 20.52 29.61
CA THR A 145 -12.48 20.63 30.49
C THR A 145 -13.40 19.41 30.34
N GLU A 146 -14.19 19.06 31.36
CA GLU A 146 -15.16 17.95 31.27
C GLU A 146 -16.23 18.16 30.19
N LEU A 147 -16.72 19.41 30.03
CA LEU A 147 -17.65 19.76 28.96
C LEU A 147 -17.04 19.55 27.58
N ASP A 148 -15.77 19.94 27.42
CA ASP A 148 -14.99 19.77 26.19
C ASP A 148 -14.79 18.28 25.88
N ARG A 149 -14.55 17.46 26.91
CA ARG A 149 -14.47 16.00 26.80
C ARG A 149 -15.79 15.38 26.38
N TYR A 150 -16.91 15.80 26.97
CA TYR A 150 -18.25 15.30 26.65
C TYR A 150 -18.65 15.67 25.22
N LEU A 151 -18.45 16.93 24.81
CA LEU A 151 -18.71 17.40 23.44
C LEU A 151 -17.83 16.67 22.41
N TRP A 152 -16.56 16.44 22.75
CA TRP A 152 -15.64 15.68 21.90
C TRP A 152 -16.07 14.21 21.74
N GLN A 153 -16.49 13.54 22.82
CA GLN A 153 -16.98 12.16 22.78
C GLN A 153 -18.32 12.00 22.02
N THR A 154 -19.14 13.06 22.00
CA THR A 154 -20.48 13.03 21.38
C THR A 154 -20.52 13.64 19.98
N MET A 155 -19.42 14.22 19.49
CA MET A 155 -19.38 14.83 18.16
C MET A 155 -19.51 13.79 17.04
N PRO A 156 -20.54 13.87 16.18
CA PRO A 156 -20.68 12.98 15.05
C PRO A 156 -19.57 13.33 14.05
N ARG A 157 -18.63 12.39 13.85
CA ARG A 157 -17.40 12.43 13.00
C ARG A 157 -16.05 12.54 13.72
N HIS A 158 -15.99 12.67 15.05
CA HIS A 158 -14.72 12.87 15.77
C HIS A 158 -14.34 11.74 16.76
N GLY A 159 -14.95 10.56 16.63
CA GLY A 159 -14.55 9.37 17.40
C GLY A 159 -13.23 8.75 16.92
N ARG A 160 -12.64 7.88 17.76
CA ARG A 160 -11.47 7.07 17.40
C ARG A 160 -11.72 6.35 16.08
N GLN A 161 -10.91 6.62 15.06
CA GLN A 161 -11.03 5.93 13.80
C GLN A 161 -10.65 4.45 13.94
N ASP A 162 -11.47 3.57 13.35
CA ASP A 162 -11.16 2.15 13.24
C ASP A 162 -10.08 1.93 12.16
N ARG A 163 -8.83 1.90 12.62
CA ARG A 163 -7.65 1.68 11.78
C ARG A 163 -7.59 0.27 11.19
N ALA A 164 -8.22 -0.72 11.83
CA ALA A 164 -8.29 -2.07 11.26
C ALA A 164 -9.16 -2.08 9.99
N ALA A 165 -10.30 -1.36 10.01
CA ALA A 165 -11.14 -1.18 8.83
C ALA A 165 -10.41 -0.42 7.70
N LEU A 166 -9.61 0.60 8.03
CA LEU A 166 -8.80 1.33 7.03
C LEU A 166 -7.72 0.43 6.41
N LEU A 167 -7.04 -0.38 7.21
CA LEU A 167 -6.07 -1.37 6.73
C LEU A 167 -6.74 -2.42 5.82
N GLN A 168 -7.92 -2.90 6.21
CA GLN A 168 -8.69 -3.83 5.39
C GLN A 168 -9.08 -3.20 4.05
N ARG A 169 -9.47 -1.92 4.00
CA ARG A 169 -9.76 -1.21 2.74
C ARG A 169 -8.54 -1.12 1.82
N VAL A 170 -7.37 -0.79 2.35
CA VAL A 170 -6.12 -0.79 1.57
C VAL A 170 -5.82 -2.19 1.05
N GLY A 171 -5.97 -3.21 1.89
CA GLY A 171 -5.81 -4.61 1.51
C GLY A 171 -6.76 -5.05 0.39
N THR A 172 -8.06 -4.74 0.50
CA THR A 172 -9.07 -5.08 -0.51
C THR A 172 -8.78 -4.40 -1.85
N LEU A 173 -8.34 -3.14 -1.85
CA LEU A 173 -7.96 -2.45 -3.09
C LEU A 173 -6.71 -3.04 -3.72
N PHE A 174 -5.70 -3.36 -2.90
CA PHE A 174 -4.48 -4.02 -3.38
C PHE A 174 -4.80 -5.38 -4.00
N LEU A 175 -5.58 -6.22 -3.31
CA LEU A 175 -5.97 -7.53 -3.80
C LEU A 175 -6.88 -7.43 -5.03
N GLY A 176 -7.88 -6.55 -5.03
CA GLY A 176 -8.76 -6.31 -6.17
C GLY A 176 -8.00 -5.82 -7.40
N GLY A 177 -7.07 -4.89 -7.22
CA GLY A 177 -6.18 -4.44 -8.29
C GLY A 177 -5.24 -5.55 -8.79
N GLY A 178 -4.80 -6.46 -7.90
CA GLY A 178 -3.98 -7.61 -8.26
C GLY A 178 -4.76 -8.65 -9.07
N ILE A 179 -6.00 -8.96 -8.66
CA ILE A 179 -6.91 -9.83 -9.41
C ILE A 179 -7.19 -9.24 -10.79
N LEU A 180 -7.52 -7.94 -10.86
CA LEU A 180 -7.70 -7.23 -12.12
C LEU A 180 -6.45 -7.32 -12.98
N LEU A 181 -5.27 -7.08 -12.42
CA LEU A 181 -4.01 -7.14 -13.16
C LEU A 181 -3.73 -8.54 -13.70
N ILE A 182 -3.99 -9.60 -12.92
CA ILE A 182 -3.84 -11.00 -13.37
C ILE A 182 -4.83 -11.31 -14.49
N LEU A 183 -6.07 -10.85 -14.38
CA LEU A 183 -7.10 -11.03 -15.41
C LEU A 183 -6.68 -10.34 -16.71
N LEU A 184 -6.23 -9.08 -16.63
CA LEU A 184 -5.73 -8.33 -17.78
C LEU A 184 -4.48 -8.99 -18.38
N ALA A 185 -3.56 -9.45 -17.55
CA ALA A 185 -2.35 -10.16 -17.98
C ALA A 185 -2.66 -11.50 -18.65
N GLY A 186 -3.70 -12.20 -18.18
CA GLY A 186 -4.22 -13.42 -18.79
C GLY A 186 -4.87 -13.13 -20.14
N LEU A 187 -5.73 -12.12 -20.21
CA LEU A 187 -6.43 -11.73 -21.45
C LEU A 187 -5.45 -11.29 -22.54
N ALA A 188 -4.41 -10.54 -22.17
CA ALA A 188 -3.34 -10.13 -23.08
C ALA A 188 -2.48 -11.29 -23.61
N ARG A 189 -2.65 -12.52 -23.09
CA ARG A 189 -1.95 -13.74 -23.53
C ARG A 189 -2.79 -14.70 -24.35
N VAL A 190 -4.10 -14.52 -24.42
CA VAL A 190 -4.97 -15.43 -25.18
C VAL A 190 -4.84 -15.10 -26.68
N ASP A 191 -3.77 -15.60 -27.30
CA ASP A 191 -3.73 -15.74 -28.74
C ASP A 191 -4.24 -17.15 -29.08
N VAL A 192 -5.44 -17.22 -29.67
CA VAL A 192 -6.16 -18.49 -29.92
C VAL A 192 -5.34 -19.42 -30.83
N ARG A 193 -4.45 -18.85 -31.65
CA ARG A 193 -3.49 -19.61 -32.49
C ARG A 193 -2.34 -20.23 -31.68
N ASP A 194 -1.84 -19.56 -30.64
CA ASP A 194 -0.74 -20.06 -29.81
C ASP A 194 -1.20 -21.11 -28.78
N MET A 195 -2.49 -21.10 -28.40
CA MET A 195 -3.09 -22.16 -27.58
C MET A 195 -3.11 -23.53 -28.30
N VAL A 196 -3.18 -23.54 -29.64
CA VAL A 196 -3.17 -24.76 -30.44
C VAL A 196 -1.75 -25.29 -30.70
N LEU A 197 -0.75 -24.39 -30.76
CA LEU A 197 0.63 -24.76 -31.07
C LEU A 197 1.53 -24.93 -29.83
N LEU A 198 1.04 -24.64 -28.61
CA LEU A 198 1.79 -24.72 -27.34
C LEU A 198 3.13 -23.96 -27.36
N GLN A 199 3.35 -23.07 -28.33
CA GLN A 199 4.51 -22.20 -28.38
C GLN A 199 4.30 -21.07 -27.38
N HIS A 200 4.78 -21.30 -26.16
CA HIS A 200 4.78 -20.27 -25.14
C HIS A 200 5.82 -19.20 -25.52
N GLY A 201 5.39 -18.20 -26.29
CA GLY A 201 6.06 -16.92 -26.40
C GLY A 201 6.20 -16.35 -24.99
N ARG A 202 7.31 -16.65 -24.33
CA ARG A 202 7.58 -16.27 -22.94
C ARG A 202 7.74 -14.75 -22.89
N SER A 203 6.62 -14.04 -22.79
CA SER A 203 6.61 -12.60 -22.56
C SER A 203 7.09 -12.34 -21.13
N ARG A 204 8.41 -12.35 -20.96
CA ARG A 204 9.13 -12.11 -19.70
C ARG A 204 8.64 -10.83 -19.01
N GLY A 205 8.22 -9.83 -19.80
CA GLY A 205 7.70 -8.56 -19.32
C GLY A 205 6.40 -8.65 -18.51
N VAL A 206 5.45 -9.50 -18.89
CA VAL A 206 4.15 -9.59 -18.19
C VAL A 206 4.32 -10.17 -16.79
N ILE A 207 5.09 -11.26 -16.67
CA ILE A 207 5.36 -11.91 -15.38
C ILE A 207 6.13 -10.94 -14.47
N VAL A 208 7.13 -10.23 -15.01
CA VAL A 208 7.88 -9.22 -14.24
C VAL A 208 6.96 -8.08 -13.77
N ASN A 209 6.04 -7.60 -14.61
CA ASN A 209 5.08 -6.57 -14.23
C ASN A 209 4.16 -7.02 -13.08
N VAL A 210 3.62 -8.25 -13.15
CA VAL A 210 2.79 -8.84 -12.09
C VAL A 210 3.59 -8.93 -10.78
N LEU A 211 4.80 -9.48 -10.83
CA LEU A 211 5.67 -9.60 -9.65
C LEU A 211 5.99 -8.23 -9.04
N LEU A 212 6.27 -7.24 -9.88
CA LEU A 212 6.58 -5.88 -9.46
C LEU A 212 5.37 -5.20 -8.83
N TYR A 213 4.15 -5.43 -9.35
CA TYR A 213 2.91 -4.99 -8.71
C TYR A 213 2.76 -5.55 -7.30
N PHE A 214 2.91 -6.87 -7.13
CA PHE A 214 2.78 -7.50 -5.81
C PHE A 214 3.89 -7.06 -4.85
N ALA A 215 5.13 -6.93 -5.32
CA ALA A 215 6.24 -6.46 -4.49
C ALA A 215 6.04 -5.01 -4.02
N ILE A 216 5.65 -4.10 -4.92
CA ILE A 216 5.37 -2.71 -4.56
C ILE A 216 4.11 -2.63 -3.69
N GLY A 217 3.08 -3.41 -3.97
CA GLY A 217 1.86 -3.42 -3.18
C GLY A 217 2.07 -3.97 -1.77
N LEU A 218 2.93 -4.99 -1.58
CA LEU A 218 3.37 -5.43 -0.25
C LEU A 218 4.13 -4.32 0.49
N LEU A 219 4.97 -3.56 -0.22
CA LEU A 219 5.63 -2.38 0.34
C LEU A 219 4.59 -1.33 0.77
N VAL A 220 3.58 -1.04 -0.06
CA VAL A 220 2.49 -0.11 0.27
C VAL A 220 1.71 -0.61 1.49
N MET A 221 1.36 -1.90 1.53
CA MET A 221 0.63 -2.51 2.66
C MET A 221 1.45 -2.44 3.95
N SER A 222 2.76 -2.71 3.88
CA SER A 222 3.65 -2.58 5.03
C SER A 222 3.75 -1.13 5.53
N GLN A 223 3.75 -0.15 4.62
CA GLN A 223 3.69 1.26 4.99
C GLN A 223 2.35 1.64 5.65
N ALA A 224 1.24 1.02 5.24
CA ALA A 224 -0.07 1.21 5.87
C ALA A 224 -0.08 0.67 7.30
N HIS A 225 0.45 -0.54 7.52
CA HIS A 225 0.61 -1.12 8.85
C HIS A 225 1.50 -0.25 9.75
N TYR A 226 2.62 0.25 9.22
CA TYR A 226 3.49 1.15 9.96
C TYR A 226 2.78 2.45 10.34
N ALA A 227 2.01 3.05 9.42
CA ALA A 227 1.23 4.27 9.70
C ALA A 227 0.20 4.03 10.81
N ALA A 228 -0.52 2.90 10.77
CA ALA A 228 -1.47 2.54 11.83
C ALA A 228 -0.79 2.36 13.20
N LEU A 229 0.37 1.68 13.22
CA LEU A 229 1.12 1.43 14.45
C LEU A 229 1.72 2.72 15.03
N LYS A 230 2.27 3.56 14.15
CA LYS A 230 2.77 4.88 14.51
C LYS A 230 1.67 5.73 15.13
N ALA A 231 0.50 5.77 14.50
CA ALA A 231 -0.63 6.50 15.04
C ALA A 231 -1.06 5.98 16.41
N GLY A 232 -1.03 4.66 16.63
CA GLY A 232 -1.24 4.06 17.96
C GLY A 232 -0.23 4.56 19.00
N TRP A 233 1.06 4.57 18.67
CA TRP A 233 2.11 5.10 19.55
C TRP A 233 1.95 6.60 19.83
N ASP A 234 1.58 7.38 18.83
CA ASP A 234 1.34 8.82 18.97
C ASP A 234 0.15 9.09 19.90
N LEU A 235 -0.92 8.29 19.81
CA LEU A 235 -2.08 8.35 20.72
C LEU A 235 -1.75 7.91 22.14
N GLU A 236 -0.90 6.90 22.31
CA GLU A 236 -0.44 6.39 23.61
C GLU A 236 0.71 7.23 24.20
N ARG A 237 1.21 8.24 23.47
CA ARG A 237 2.35 9.10 23.83
C ARG A 237 3.61 8.32 24.17
N VAL A 238 3.80 7.18 23.51
CA VAL A 238 5.03 6.41 23.63
C VAL A 238 6.13 7.16 22.88
N PRO A 239 7.25 7.54 23.52
CA PRO A 239 8.34 8.23 22.84
C PRO A 239 9.04 7.27 21.87
N VAL A 240 8.73 7.40 20.57
CA VAL A 240 9.34 6.59 19.51
C VAL A 240 10.49 7.36 18.87
N TRP A 241 11.60 6.66 18.64
CA TRP A 241 12.78 7.23 18.00
C TRP A 241 12.53 7.43 16.50
N ASP A 242 12.83 8.63 15.97
CA ASP A 242 12.59 8.99 14.55
C ASP A 242 13.23 8.04 13.51
N ARG A 243 14.24 7.25 13.92
CA ARG A 243 14.93 6.28 13.05
C ARG A 243 14.13 5.01 12.77
N VAL A 244 13.05 4.74 13.51
CA VAL A 244 12.25 3.51 13.36
C VAL A 244 11.63 3.42 11.97
N GLY A 245 11.10 4.51 11.43
CA GLY A 245 10.47 4.51 10.09
C GLY A 245 11.44 4.14 8.96
N ARG A 246 12.68 4.67 9.00
CA ARG A 246 13.71 4.34 8.00
C ARG A 246 14.15 2.87 8.12
N ARG A 247 14.31 2.37 9.35
CA ARG A 247 14.69 0.97 9.60
C ARG A 247 13.59 0.00 9.15
N TRP A 248 12.33 0.35 9.36
CA TRP A 248 11.19 -0.44 8.89
C TRP A 248 11.19 -0.58 7.36
N LEU A 249 11.34 0.53 6.63
CA LEU A 249 11.43 0.49 5.17
C LEU A 249 12.61 -0.38 4.68
N VAL A 250 13.79 -0.24 5.30
CA VAL A 250 14.96 -1.06 4.95
C VAL A 250 14.70 -2.54 5.25
N ALA A 251 14.13 -2.87 6.41
CA ALA A 251 13.82 -4.25 6.78
C ALA A 251 12.84 -4.90 5.78
N VAL A 252 11.81 -4.16 5.35
CA VAL A 252 10.84 -4.63 4.35
C VAL A 252 11.50 -4.83 2.98
N LEU A 253 12.35 -3.89 2.55
CA LEU A 253 13.08 -4.03 1.29
C LEU A 253 14.05 -5.23 1.33
N VAL A 254 14.77 -5.43 2.43
CA VAL A 254 15.63 -6.60 2.63
C VAL A 254 14.83 -7.89 2.62
N PHE A 255 13.67 -7.91 3.28
CA PHE A 255 12.77 -9.06 3.29
C PHE A 255 12.25 -9.40 1.88
N LEU A 256 11.78 -8.40 1.13
CA LEU A 256 11.34 -8.58 -0.26
C LEU A 256 12.49 -9.04 -1.16
N ALA A 257 13.70 -8.51 -0.98
CA ALA A 257 14.89 -8.95 -1.71
C ALA A 257 15.26 -10.40 -1.37
N LEU A 258 15.16 -10.79 -0.11
CA LEU A 258 15.40 -12.16 0.35
C LEU A 258 14.38 -13.13 -0.26
N ILE A 259 13.09 -12.78 -0.26
CA ILE A 259 12.04 -13.57 -0.93
C ILE A 259 12.30 -13.66 -2.43
N GLY A 260 12.66 -12.55 -3.08
CA GLY A 260 13.00 -12.53 -4.50
C GLY A 260 14.20 -13.42 -4.82
N LEU A 261 15.23 -13.40 -3.98
CA LEU A 261 16.39 -14.27 -4.09
C LEU A 261 16.02 -15.74 -3.89
N LEU A 262 15.28 -16.07 -2.82
CA LEU A 262 14.77 -17.42 -2.58
C LEU A 262 13.94 -17.92 -3.76
N SER A 263 13.03 -17.10 -4.29
CA SER A 263 12.21 -17.44 -5.44
C SER A 263 13.04 -17.65 -6.72
N ALA A 264 14.17 -16.97 -6.89
CA ALA A 264 15.07 -17.16 -8.02
C ALA A 264 15.94 -18.41 -7.87
N LEU A 265 16.24 -18.82 -6.64
CA LEU A 265 16.92 -20.07 -6.32
C LEU A 265 16.00 -21.29 -6.43
N LEU A 266 14.67 -21.10 -6.33
CA LEU A 266 13.72 -22.19 -6.53
C LEU A 266 13.78 -22.70 -7.99
N PRO A 267 13.99 -24.01 -8.22
CA PRO A 267 13.98 -24.58 -9.56
C PRO A 267 12.55 -24.57 -10.13
N VAL A 268 12.24 -23.55 -10.93
CA VAL A 268 10.94 -23.38 -11.62
C VAL A 268 10.73 -24.39 -12.77
N GLY A 269 11.67 -25.31 -13.00
CA GLY A 269 11.61 -26.32 -14.06
C GLY A 269 10.63 -27.47 -13.77
N TYR A 270 10.33 -27.77 -12.51
CA TYR A 270 9.51 -28.94 -12.15
C TYR A 270 8.02 -28.79 -12.51
N SER A 271 7.50 -27.56 -12.58
CA SER A 271 6.10 -27.31 -12.95
C SER A 271 5.81 -27.49 -14.45
N VAL A 272 6.86 -27.47 -15.30
CA VAL A 272 6.72 -27.64 -16.75
C VAL A 272 6.23 -29.05 -17.09
N GLY A 273 6.64 -30.06 -16.30
CA GLY A 273 6.12 -31.43 -16.43
C GLY A 273 4.63 -31.52 -16.13
N LEU A 274 4.18 -31.03 -14.97
CA LEU A 274 2.79 -31.11 -14.53
C LEU A 274 1.82 -30.37 -15.48
N ILE A 275 2.18 -29.16 -15.94
CA ILE A 275 1.33 -28.37 -16.84
C ILE A 275 1.22 -29.04 -18.22
N ALA A 276 2.30 -29.68 -18.69
CA ALA A 276 2.29 -30.44 -19.93
C ALA A 276 1.42 -31.70 -19.81
N THR A 277 1.44 -32.39 -18.67
CA THR A 277 0.57 -33.55 -18.43
C THR A 277 -0.91 -33.13 -18.39
N ILE A 278 -1.24 -32.03 -17.73
CA ILE A 278 -2.61 -31.49 -17.70
C ILE A 278 -3.05 -31.07 -19.11
N GLY A 279 -2.18 -30.39 -19.86
CA GLY A 279 -2.44 -30.02 -21.25
C GLY A 279 -2.69 -31.23 -22.14
N LEU A 280 -1.92 -32.32 -21.96
CA LEU A 280 -2.12 -33.58 -22.66
C LEU A 280 -3.51 -34.16 -22.36
N VAL A 281 -3.89 -34.24 -21.08
CA VAL A 281 -5.20 -34.75 -20.66
C VAL A 281 -6.34 -33.93 -21.24
N ILE A 282 -6.26 -32.59 -21.21
CA ILE A 282 -7.28 -31.71 -21.78
C ILE A 282 -7.41 -31.94 -23.29
N ASN A 283 -6.29 -32.08 -24.00
CA ASN A 283 -6.29 -32.34 -25.43
C ASN A 283 -6.94 -33.69 -25.76
N TRP A 284 -6.64 -34.75 -25.00
CA TRP A 284 -7.30 -36.04 -25.14
C TRP A 284 -8.81 -35.98 -24.88
N VAL A 285 -9.25 -35.26 -23.85
CA VAL A 285 -10.67 -35.06 -23.56
C VAL A 285 -11.37 -34.35 -24.72
N TRP A 286 -10.75 -33.29 -25.26
CA TRP A 286 -11.28 -32.57 -26.42
C TRP A 286 -11.35 -33.46 -27.66
N TYR A 287 -10.29 -34.20 -27.95
CA TYR A 287 -10.24 -35.16 -29.06
C TYR A 287 -11.36 -36.20 -28.95
N ILE A 288 -11.54 -36.80 -27.76
CA ILE A 288 -12.63 -37.76 -27.51
C ILE A 288 -13.99 -37.10 -27.73
N ALA A 289 -14.21 -35.89 -27.23
CA ALA A 289 -15.47 -35.18 -27.42
C ALA A 289 -15.78 -34.93 -28.90
N VAL A 290 -14.79 -34.48 -29.69
CA VAL A 290 -14.93 -34.30 -31.14
C VAL A 290 -15.24 -35.63 -31.83
N GLN A 291 -14.56 -36.71 -31.46
CA GLN A 291 -14.80 -38.04 -32.02
C GLN A 291 -16.20 -38.56 -31.69
N VAL A 292 -16.71 -38.30 -30.48
CA VAL A 292 -18.09 -38.66 -30.10
C VAL A 292 -19.10 -37.88 -30.94
N VAL A 293 -18.90 -36.57 -31.13
CA VAL A 293 -19.77 -35.74 -31.98
C VAL A 293 -19.73 -36.24 -33.43
N LEU A 294 -18.55 -36.52 -33.98
CA LEU A 294 -18.42 -37.07 -35.33
C LEU A 294 -19.05 -38.45 -35.46
N ALA A 295 -18.94 -39.32 -34.46
CA ALA A 295 -19.59 -40.62 -34.44
C ALA A 295 -21.12 -40.49 -34.41
N ILE A 296 -21.66 -39.55 -33.62
CA ILE A 296 -23.09 -39.25 -33.61
C ILE A 296 -23.55 -38.74 -34.99
N LEU A 297 -22.83 -37.78 -35.57
CA LEU A 297 -23.14 -37.26 -36.90
C LEU A 297 -23.04 -38.34 -37.98
N PHE A 298 -22.06 -39.25 -37.87
CA PHE A 298 -21.91 -40.39 -38.76
C PHE A 298 -23.09 -41.36 -38.64
N VAL A 299 -23.50 -41.71 -37.42
CA VAL A 299 -24.67 -42.56 -37.18
C VAL A 299 -25.95 -41.91 -37.71
N VAL A 300 -26.14 -40.62 -37.48
CA VAL A 300 -27.28 -39.85 -38.02
C VAL A 300 -27.23 -39.84 -39.55
N SER A 301 -26.08 -39.54 -40.14
CA SER A 301 -25.88 -39.57 -41.60
C SER A 301 -26.13 -40.96 -42.17
N LEU A 302 -25.75 -42.02 -41.47
CA LEU A 302 -25.98 -43.40 -41.87
C LEU A 302 -27.47 -43.73 -41.84
N LEU A 303 -28.17 -43.37 -40.76
CA LEU A 303 -29.62 -43.52 -40.66
C LEU A 303 -30.36 -42.73 -41.76
N VAL A 304 -29.95 -41.48 -42.01
CA VAL A 304 -30.49 -40.66 -43.10
C VAL A 304 -30.20 -41.28 -44.45
N SER A 305 -28.99 -41.80 -44.69
CA SER A 305 -28.64 -42.47 -45.95
C SER A 305 -29.41 -43.77 -46.15
N LEU A 306 -29.68 -44.52 -45.08
CA LEU A 306 -30.40 -45.79 -45.13
C LEU A 306 -31.90 -45.55 -45.36
N MET A 307 -32.47 -44.50 -44.76
CA MET A 307 -33.81 -44.02 -45.10
C MET A 307 -33.87 -43.47 -46.53
N ALA A 308 -32.90 -42.66 -46.96
CA ALA A 308 -32.83 -42.13 -48.32
C ALA A 308 -32.72 -43.25 -49.36
N SER A 309 -31.93 -44.30 -49.09
CA SER A 309 -31.80 -45.48 -49.96
C SER A 309 -33.08 -46.30 -50.09
N LEU A 310 -34.00 -46.18 -49.13
CA LEU A 310 -35.32 -46.83 -49.19
C LEU A 310 -36.33 -46.07 -50.06
N PHE A 311 -36.09 -44.78 -50.30
CA PHE A 311 -37.00 -43.88 -51.05
C PHE A 311 -36.43 -43.37 -52.38
N SER A 312 -35.17 -43.64 -52.70
CA SER A 312 -34.48 -43.03 -53.85
C SER A 312 -34.03 -44.09 -54.86
N GLY A 313 -34.72 -44.13 -56.00
CA GLY A 313 -34.36 -44.96 -57.16
C GLY A 313 -33.61 -44.21 -58.26
N ASP A 314 -33.05 -43.03 -58.01
CA ASP A 314 -32.32 -42.26 -59.02
C ASP A 314 -31.07 -41.57 -58.46
N PRO A 315 -30.01 -41.40 -59.30
CA PRO A 315 -28.75 -40.77 -58.89
C PRO A 315 -28.96 -39.30 -58.55
N VAL A 316 -28.39 -38.87 -57.42
CA VAL A 316 -28.35 -37.47 -57.01
C VAL A 316 -27.35 -36.73 -57.90
N ASP A 317 -27.85 -35.96 -58.86
CA ASP A 317 -27.09 -34.94 -59.58
C ASP A 317 -26.60 -33.88 -58.58
N THR A 318 -25.29 -33.85 -58.34
CA THR A 318 -24.64 -32.79 -57.57
C THR A 318 -24.26 -31.65 -58.49
N ALA A 319 -25.28 -30.92 -58.98
CA ALA A 319 -25.06 -29.61 -59.56
C ALA A 319 -25.03 -28.57 -58.44
N PHE A 320 -23.83 -28.10 -58.09
CA PHE A 320 -23.67 -26.89 -57.28
C PHE A 320 -24.21 -25.70 -58.07
N GLU A 321 -25.37 -25.17 -57.70
CA GLU A 321 -25.80 -23.85 -58.17
C GLU A 321 -24.92 -22.77 -57.54
N LEU A 322 -24.12 -22.12 -58.37
CA LEU A 322 -23.36 -20.92 -58.00
C LEU A 322 -24.34 -19.74 -57.84
N GLN A 323 -24.51 -19.28 -56.60
CA GLN A 323 -25.24 -18.04 -56.32
C GLN A 323 -24.44 -16.84 -56.84
N PRO A 324 -25.04 -15.88 -57.59
CA PRO A 324 -24.34 -14.70 -58.05
C PRO A 324 -24.01 -13.74 -56.88
N PRO A 325 -22.92 -12.95 -56.98
CA PRO A 325 -22.51 -12.03 -55.92
C PRO A 325 -23.51 -10.87 -55.73
N PRO A 326 -23.69 -10.38 -54.48
CA PRO A 326 -24.55 -9.24 -54.20
C PRO A 326 -23.98 -7.94 -54.79
N PRO A 327 -24.84 -6.96 -55.18
CA PRO A 327 -24.40 -5.68 -55.72
C PRO A 327 -23.66 -4.83 -54.66
N PRO A 328 -22.73 -3.94 -55.09
CA PRO A 328 -22.03 -3.04 -54.19
C PRO A 328 -22.98 -2.03 -53.54
N PRO A 329 -22.73 -1.60 -52.29
CA PRO A 329 -23.54 -0.58 -51.63
C PRO A 329 -23.40 0.77 -52.33
N PRO A 330 -24.45 1.61 -52.33
CA PRO A 330 -24.38 2.95 -52.91
C PRO A 330 -23.35 3.82 -52.17
N GLU A 331 -22.55 4.56 -52.94
CA GLU A 331 -21.77 5.67 -52.41
C GLU A 331 -22.72 6.66 -51.73
N VAL A 332 -22.52 6.86 -50.43
CA VAL A 332 -23.14 7.96 -49.71
C VAL A 332 -22.51 9.24 -50.26
N VAL A 333 -23.21 9.87 -51.20
CA VAL A 333 -22.95 11.26 -51.56
C VAL A 333 -23.08 12.05 -50.27
N ALA A 334 -21.96 12.57 -49.78
CA ALA A 334 -21.97 13.56 -48.72
C ALA A 334 -22.86 14.71 -49.22
N ALA A 335 -24.00 14.88 -48.58
CA ALA A 335 -24.80 16.08 -48.77
C ALA A 335 -23.94 17.25 -48.27
N ASP A 336 -23.31 17.96 -49.20
CA ASP A 336 -22.81 19.31 -48.94
C ASP A 336 -24.01 20.14 -48.51
N GLY A 337 -24.15 20.27 -47.19
CA GLY A 337 -25.09 21.16 -46.55
C GLY A 337 -24.70 22.60 -46.86
N GLY A 338 -25.16 23.11 -47.99
CA GLY A 338 -25.21 24.52 -48.34
C GLY A 338 -26.15 25.28 -47.38
N GLY A 339 -25.72 25.43 -46.13
CA GLY A 339 -26.47 26.05 -45.05
C GLY A 339 -25.61 27.01 -44.26
N ASN A 340 -25.66 28.29 -44.63
CA ASN A 340 -25.31 29.45 -43.80
C ASN A 340 -23.89 29.46 -43.18
N THR A 341 -22.88 29.80 -44.00
CA THR A 341 -21.43 29.82 -43.67
C THR A 341 -21.05 30.64 -42.42
N TRP A 342 -21.78 31.69 -42.06
CA TRP A 342 -21.43 32.54 -40.90
C TRP A 342 -21.77 31.91 -39.55
N TRP A 343 -22.72 30.96 -39.49
CA TRP A 343 -23.14 30.33 -38.25
C TRP A 343 -22.15 29.28 -37.72
N PRO A 344 -21.58 28.39 -38.57
CA PRO A 344 -20.41 27.59 -38.20
C PRO A 344 -19.21 28.45 -37.77
N LEU A 345 -18.94 29.56 -38.46
CA LEU A 345 -17.87 30.49 -38.11
C LEU A 345 -18.08 31.13 -36.73
N LEU A 346 -19.28 31.60 -36.41
CA LEU A 346 -19.59 32.17 -35.09
C LEU A 346 -19.48 31.11 -33.97
N ARG A 347 -19.96 29.88 -34.22
CA ARG A 347 -19.78 28.76 -33.29
C ARG A 347 -18.30 28.44 -33.05
N SER A 348 -17.49 28.46 -34.11
CA SER A 348 -16.04 28.26 -34.02
C SER A 348 -15.36 29.35 -33.20
N VAL A 349 -15.67 30.63 -33.45
CA VAL A 349 -15.08 31.76 -32.70
C VAL A 349 -15.46 31.71 -31.22
N ILE A 350 -16.73 31.43 -30.90
CA ILE A 350 -17.19 31.30 -29.50
C ILE A 350 -16.52 30.10 -28.83
N PHE A 351 -16.39 28.97 -29.53
CA PHE A 351 -15.69 27.78 -29.04
C PHE A 351 -14.23 28.08 -28.72
N TRP A 352 -13.48 28.69 -29.65
CA TRP A 352 -12.06 29.01 -29.45
C TRP A 352 -11.85 30.07 -28.39
N ALA A 353 -12.70 31.10 -28.32
CA ALA A 353 -12.64 32.11 -27.28
C ALA A 353 -12.92 31.49 -25.90
N GLY A 354 -13.96 30.67 -25.79
CA GLY A 354 -14.28 29.94 -24.56
C GLY A 354 -13.19 28.95 -24.14
N LEU A 355 -12.64 28.21 -25.10
CA LEU A 355 -11.56 27.25 -24.89
C LEU A 355 -10.27 27.97 -24.46
N LEU A 356 -9.86 29.04 -25.13
CA LEU A 356 -8.68 29.83 -24.74
C LEU A 356 -8.84 30.47 -23.38
N VAL A 357 -10.01 31.01 -23.06
CA VAL A 357 -10.29 31.57 -21.72
C VAL A 357 -10.24 30.47 -20.67
N LEU A 358 -10.90 29.33 -20.91
CA LEU A 358 -10.93 28.20 -19.97
C LEU A 358 -9.55 27.57 -19.76
N VAL A 359 -8.81 27.32 -20.84
CA VAL A 359 -7.44 26.78 -20.85
C VAL A 359 -6.49 27.76 -20.18
N GLY A 360 -6.49 29.02 -20.63
CA GLY A 360 -5.61 30.06 -20.12
C GLY A 360 -5.84 30.31 -18.63
N TYR A 361 -7.10 30.46 -18.22
CA TYR A 361 -7.46 30.61 -16.81
C TYR A 361 -7.03 29.38 -15.99
N SER A 362 -7.30 28.16 -16.48
CA SER A 362 -6.95 26.94 -15.77
C SER A 362 -5.44 26.76 -15.62
N VAL A 363 -4.67 26.98 -16.69
CA VAL A 363 -3.20 26.88 -16.66
C VAL A 363 -2.60 27.97 -15.76
N ILE A 364 -3.06 29.21 -15.85
CA ILE A 364 -2.54 30.32 -15.02
C ILE A 364 -2.83 30.05 -13.55
N VAL A 365 -4.05 29.65 -13.19
CA VAL A 365 -4.41 29.32 -11.79
C VAL A 365 -3.65 28.09 -11.32
N PHE A 366 -3.57 27.03 -12.12
CA PHE A 366 -2.84 25.81 -11.79
C PHE A 366 -1.36 26.09 -11.55
N MET A 367 -0.73 26.88 -12.42
CA MET A 367 0.67 27.29 -12.26
C MET A 367 0.84 28.21 -11.06
N ARG A 368 -0.01 29.22 -10.87
CA ARG A 368 0.08 30.16 -9.73
C ARG A 368 -0.03 29.44 -8.38
N ASP A 369 -0.96 28.49 -8.25
CA ASP A 369 -1.15 27.72 -7.02
C ASP A 369 0.01 26.76 -6.73
N ARG A 370 0.74 26.31 -7.76
CA ARG A 370 1.80 25.29 -7.69
C ARG A 370 3.23 25.83 -7.95
N TRP A 371 3.41 27.11 -8.30
CA TRP A 371 4.72 27.72 -8.65
C TRP A 371 5.75 27.64 -7.51
N GLY A 372 5.27 27.56 -6.25
CA GLY A 372 6.13 27.33 -5.08
C GLY A 372 6.89 25.98 -5.12
N LEU A 373 6.39 24.97 -5.84
CA LEU A 373 7.05 23.66 -5.99
C LEU A 373 8.18 23.68 -7.02
N PHE A 374 8.00 24.42 -8.11
CA PHE A 374 9.00 24.52 -9.18
C PHE A 374 10.18 25.43 -8.81
N ARG A 375 9.98 26.43 -7.92
CA ARG A 375 11.07 27.27 -7.39
C ARG A 375 12.16 26.48 -6.64
N GLY A 376 11.84 25.29 -6.14
CA GLY A 376 12.79 24.39 -5.46
C GLY A 376 13.10 23.09 -6.22
N PHE A 377 12.50 22.86 -7.40
CA PHE A 377 12.69 21.63 -8.16
C PHE A 377 13.96 21.71 -9.02
N SER A 378 15.11 21.63 -8.37
CA SER A 378 16.37 21.44 -9.08
C SER A 378 16.54 19.96 -9.45
N LEU A 379 16.67 19.65 -10.75
CA LEU A 379 17.06 18.33 -11.24
C LEU A 379 18.36 17.86 -10.57
N SER A 380 19.27 18.76 -10.21
CA SER A 380 20.53 18.41 -9.56
C SER A 380 20.32 17.93 -8.12
N VAL A 381 19.38 18.52 -7.36
CA VAL A 381 19.06 18.10 -5.99
C VAL A 381 18.29 16.77 -6.00
N TRP A 382 17.42 16.56 -6.98
CA TRP A 382 16.74 15.28 -7.17
C TRP A 382 17.74 14.17 -7.53
N TRP A 383 18.66 14.42 -8.47
CA TRP A 383 19.74 13.50 -8.83
C TRP A 383 20.72 13.25 -7.67
N GLN A 384 21.04 14.27 -6.87
CA GLN A 384 21.87 14.12 -5.68
C GLN A 384 21.16 13.32 -4.59
N ARG A 385 19.84 13.48 -4.40
CA ARG A 385 19.04 12.64 -3.50
C ARG A 385 18.98 11.20 -3.99
N LEU A 386 18.85 10.98 -5.30
CA LEU A 386 18.83 9.65 -5.90
C LEU A 386 20.20 8.96 -5.74
N ARG A 387 21.30 9.68 -6.02
CA ARG A 387 22.68 9.21 -5.76
C ARG A 387 22.95 8.99 -4.28
N GLY A 388 22.47 9.87 -3.39
CA GLY A 388 22.62 9.74 -1.95
C GLY A 388 21.83 8.55 -1.39
N TRP A 389 20.68 8.24 -1.98
CA TRP A 389 19.91 7.04 -1.66
C TRP A 389 20.64 5.77 -2.10
N TRP A 390 21.25 5.76 -3.29
CA TRP A 390 22.09 4.67 -3.78
C TRP A 390 23.41 4.52 -3.00
N GLY A 391 24.05 5.62 -2.64
CA GLY A 391 25.25 5.66 -1.82
C GLY A 391 24.98 5.18 -0.39
N GLY A 392 23.87 5.63 0.21
CA GLY A 392 23.41 5.19 1.53
C GLY A 392 22.95 3.73 1.55
N ALA A 393 22.38 3.21 0.47
CA ALA A 393 22.05 1.79 0.33
C ALA A 393 23.30 0.91 0.21
N ARG A 394 24.32 1.33 -0.56
CA ARG A 394 25.62 0.64 -0.64
C ARG A 394 26.43 0.73 0.65
N ALA A 395 26.46 1.89 1.30
CA ALA A 395 27.13 2.08 2.59
C ALA A 395 26.42 1.29 3.71
N GLY A 396 25.08 1.26 3.71
CA GLY A 396 24.30 0.46 4.65
C GLY A 396 24.45 -1.05 4.45
N LEU A 397 24.66 -1.51 3.21
CA LEU A 397 25.05 -2.89 2.89
C LEU A 397 26.48 -3.20 3.39
N GLY A 398 27.42 -2.27 3.20
CA GLY A 398 28.79 -2.39 3.73
C GLY A 398 28.82 -2.53 5.25
N GLU A 399 28.15 -1.62 5.97
CA GLU A 399 28.05 -1.68 7.43
C GLU A 399 27.29 -2.91 7.94
N ALA A 400 26.28 -3.41 7.20
CA ALA A 400 25.56 -4.62 7.57
C ALA A 400 26.41 -5.88 7.37
N VAL A 401 27.25 -5.91 6.33
CA VAL A 401 28.21 -6.98 6.07
C VAL A 401 29.36 -6.96 7.08
N GLU A 402 29.84 -5.78 7.49
CA GLU A 402 30.82 -5.64 8.57
C GLU A 402 30.23 -6.06 9.93
N ARG A 403 29.01 -5.65 10.27
CA ARG A 403 28.35 -6.09 11.52
C ARG A 403 28.05 -7.60 11.54
N LEU A 404 27.76 -8.21 10.39
CA LEU A 404 27.64 -9.67 10.27
C LEU A 404 28.99 -10.36 10.44
N ARG A 405 30.08 -9.79 9.89
CA ARG A 405 31.44 -10.31 10.04
C ARG A 405 31.94 -10.19 11.49
N GLU A 406 31.67 -9.06 12.14
CA GLU A 406 31.96 -8.83 13.57
C GLU A 406 31.09 -9.73 14.47
N GLY A 407 29.81 -9.91 14.14
CA GLY A 407 28.90 -10.82 14.84
C GLY A 407 29.32 -12.28 14.77
N VAL A 408 29.84 -12.75 13.62
CA VAL A 408 30.36 -14.11 13.44
C VAL A 408 31.68 -14.33 14.19
N LEU A 409 32.53 -13.30 14.27
CA LEU A 409 33.77 -13.34 15.06
C LEU A 409 33.47 -13.35 16.57
N HIS A 410 32.50 -12.57 17.03
CA HIS A 410 32.04 -12.59 18.42
C HIS A 410 31.32 -13.90 18.79
N TRP A 411 30.60 -14.53 17.86
CA TRP A 411 29.96 -15.83 18.10
C TRP A 411 30.98 -16.97 18.25
N ARG A 412 32.13 -16.87 17.57
CA ARG A 412 33.28 -17.78 17.80
C ARG A 412 34.05 -17.46 19.09
N ALA A 413 34.17 -16.19 19.47
CA ALA A 413 34.79 -15.78 20.74
C ALA A 413 33.92 -16.09 21.97
N SER A 414 32.59 -16.20 21.80
CA SER A 414 31.63 -16.57 22.86
C SER A 414 31.70 -18.04 23.30
N ARG A 415 32.63 -18.82 22.73
CA ARG A 415 32.89 -20.21 23.10
C ARG A 415 34.05 -20.37 24.09
N ASP A 416 34.53 -19.27 24.67
CA ASP A 416 35.50 -19.28 25.76
C ASP A 416 34.77 -19.29 27.13
N PRO A 417 34.84 -20.37 27.92
CA PRO A 417 34.09 -20.52 29.17
C PRO A 417 34.50 -19.56 30.29
N GLN A 418 35.60 -18.81 30.14
CA GLN A 418 36.18 -18.02 31.23
C GLN A 418 35.57 -16.61 31.42
N LEU A 419 34.82 -16.07 30.45
CA LEU A 419 34.26 -14.71 30.53
C LEU A 419 32.83 -14.62 31.10
N GLN A 420 32.15 -15.76 31.31
CA GLN A 420 30.77 -15.79 31.85
C GLN A 420 30.67 -15.48 33.36
N SER A 421 31.78 -15.41 34.08
CA SER A 421 31.77 -15.08 35.52
C SER A 421 31.64 -13.57 35.82
N GLN A 422 31.91 -12.70 34.84
CA GLN A 422 32.03 -11.25 35.08
C GLN A 422 30.85 -10.41 34.60
N GLN A 423 29.88 -11.00 33.89
CA GLN A 423 28.75 -10.28 33.28
C GLN A 423 27.40 -10.54 33.97
N ARG A 424 27.43 -10.73 35.30
CA ARG A 424 26.28 -10.49 36.18
C ARG A 424 26.53 -9.26 37.05
N ARG A 425 26.77 -8.11 36.41
CA ARG A 425 26.74 -6.81 37.10
C ARG A 425 25.28 -6.48 37.44
N PHE A 426 24.92 -6.74 38.68
CA PHE A 426 23.70 -6.25 39.32
C PHE A 426 23.57 -4.73 39.11
N LEU A 427 22.33 -4.27 38.86
CA LEU A 427 21.93 -2.86 38.93
C LEU A 427 22.63 -2.19 40.13
N SER A 428 23.54 -1.24 39.87
CA SER A 428 24.29 -0.57 40.93
C SER A 428 23.35 0.34 41.72
N VAL A 429 22.85 -0.15 42.86
CA VAL A 429 21.95 0.57 43.78
C VAL A 429 22.53 1.94 44.20
N GLY A 430 23.85 2.14 44.13
CA GLY A 430 24.53 3.40 44.44
C GLY A 430 24.41 4.52 43.39
N ARG A 431 23.71 4.32 42.26
CA ARG A 431 23.42 5.37 41.27
C ARG A 431 21.97 5.90 41.32
N LEU A 432 21.16 5.37 42.21
CA LEU A 432 19.76 5.75 42.38
C LEU A 432 19.65 6.94 43.33
N SER A 433 18.75 7.88 43.05
CA SER A 433 18.38 8.93 44.01
C SER A 433 17.83 8.30 45.30
N GLU A 434 17.93 9.00 46.43
CA GLU A 434 17.48 8.46 47.73
C GLU A 434 16.01 8.02 47.70
N ARG A 435 15.17 8.77 46.98
CA ARG A 435 13.76 8.41 46.71
C ARG A 435 13.60 7.13 45.90
N GLU A 436 14.43 6.91 44.88
CA GLU A 436 14.42 5.69 44.08
C GLU A 436 14.98 4.48 44.86
N ARG A 437 15.95 4.71 45.74
CA ARG A 437 16.49 3.67 46.64
C ARG A 437 15.39 3.13 47.57
N VAL A 438 14.61 4.00 48.19
CA VAL A 438 13.48 3.61 49.05
C VAL A 438 12.42 2.82 48.26
N ARG A 439 12.04 3.30 47.06
CA ARG A 439 11.09 2.58 46.18
C ARG A 439 11.60 1.20 45.78
N PHE A 440 12.89 1.10 45.48
CA PHE A 440 13.54 -0.16 45.14
C PHE A 440 13.49 -1.16 46.32
N PHE A 441 13.79 -0.72 47.54
CA PHE A 441 13.76 -1.59 48.72
C PHE A 441 12.37 -2.18 49.00
N TYR A 442 11.32 -1.36 48.90
CA TYR A 442 9.95 -1.83 49.07
C TYR A 442 9.54 -2.84 47.99
N LEU A 443 9.75 -2.53 46.70
CA LEU A 443 9.40 -3.43 45.59
C LEU A 443 10.20 -4.74 45.62
N ALA A 444 11.48 -4.68 46.01
CA ALA A 444 12.30 -5.86 46.21
C ALA A 444 11.79 -6.75 47.36
N THR A 445 11.16 -6.16 48.38
CA THR A 445 10.52 -6.88 49.49
C THR A 445 9.23 -7.55 49.02
N VAL A 446 8.35 -6.83 48.32
CA VAL A 446 7.10 -7.38 47.77
C VAL A 446 7.38 -8.56 46.82
N ARG A 447 8.35 -8.41 45.92
CA ARG A 447 8.75 -9.50 45.02
C ARG A 447 9.24 -10.73 45.78
N ARG A 448 10.06 -10.54 46.80
CA ARG A 448 10.60 -11.64 47.61
C ARG A 448 9.56 -12.26 48.53
N ALA A 449 8.61 -11.47 49.02
CA ALA A 449 7.46 -11.96 49.77
C ALA A 449 6.56 -12.82 48.87
N ALA A 450 6.38 -12.45 47.60
CA ALA A 450 5.71 -13.30 46.61
C ALA A 450 6.45 -14.63 46.38
N GLU A 451 7.79 -14.62 46.29
CA GLU A 451 8.62 -15.84 46.24
C GLU A 451 8.51 -16.70 47.51
N ALA A 452 8.26 -16.09 48.67
CA ALA A 452 7.93 -16.79 49.92
C ALA A 452 6.44 -17.21 50.02
N GLY A 453 5.65 -16.89 48.99
CA GLY A 453 4.23 -17.21 48.83
C GLY A 453 3.27 -16.35 49.62
N ILE A 454 3.66 -15.10 49.86
CA ILE A 454 2.89 -14.06 50.53
C ILE A 454 2.79 -12.89 49.54
N ALA A 455 2.20 -13.15 48.39
CA ALA A 455 2.11 -12.17 47.32
C ALA A 455 1.10 -11.07 47.67
N ARG A 456 1.44 -9.82 47.36
CA ARG A 456 0.50 -8.70 47.42
C ARG A 456 -0.56 -8.85 46.33
N GLN A 457 -1.83 -8.73 46.68
CA GLN A 457 -2.91 -8.78 45.68
C GLN A 457 -2.91 -7.50 44.82
N PRO A 458 -3.34 -7.55 43.55
CA PRO A 458 -3.30 -6.39 42.65
C PRO A 458 -4.11 -5.18 43.14
N THR A 459 -5.20 -5.41 43.87
CA THR A 459 -6.10 -4.38 44.42
C THR A 459 -5.69 -3.86 45.78
N GLN A 460 -4.78 -4.55 46.48
CA GLN A 460 -4.41 -4.24 47.86
C GLN A 460 -3.45 -3.05 47.91
N THR A 461 -3.70 -2.03 48.74
CA THR A 461 -2.82 -0.86 48.87
C THR A 461 -1.50 -1.21 49.60
N PRO A 462 -0.44 -0.38 49.51
CA PRO A 462 0.79 -0.62 50.28
C PRO A 462 0.57 -0.69 51.79
N ILE A 463 -0.34 0.16 52.30
CA ILE A 463 -0.72 0.20 53.73
C ILE A 463 -1.46 -1.08 54.11
N GLU A 464 -2.44 -1.53 53.30
CA GLU A 464 -3.15 -2.79 53.56
C GLU A 464 -2.26 -4.02 53.45
N TYR A 465 -1.17 -3.96 52.68
CA TYR A 465 -0.21 -5.07 52.57
C TYR A 465 0.77 -5.12 53.74
N ASP A 466 0.88 -4.03 54.50
CA ASP A 466 1.74 -3.94 55.68
C ASP A 466 1.32 -4.96 56.75
N ASP A 467 0.02 -5.07 57.04
CA ASP A 467 -0.52 -6.04 58.01
C ASP A 467 -0.17 -7.49 57.66
N VAL A 468 -0.11 -7.78 56.36
CA VAL A 468 0.32 -9.09 55.85
C VAL A 468 1.83 -9.28 56.05
N LEU A 469 2.65 -8.24 55.85
CA LEU A 469 4.09 -8.29 56.10
C LEU A 469 4.42 -8.41 57.59
N ARG A 470 3.72 -7.68 58.47
CA ARG A 470 3.86 -7.72 59.93
C ARG A 470 3.63 -9.13 60.46
N SER A 471 2.48 -9.72 60.11
CA SER A 471 2.09 -11.07 60.53
C SER A 471 3.02 -12.15 59.96
N ALA A 472 3.50 -11.97 58.73
CA ALA A 472 4.35 -12.95 58.05
C ALA A 472 5.79 -13.02 58.55
N THR A 473 6.36 -11.87 58.95
CA THR A 473 7.78 -11.72 59.26
C THR A 473 8.09 -11.64 60.75
N ALA A 474 7.07 -11.40 61.59
CA ALA A 474 7.18 -11.19 63.04
C ALA A 474 8.16 -10.05 63.41
N GLU A 475 8.33 -9.07 62.53
CA GLU A 475 9.11 -7.85 62.72
C GLU A 475 8.25 -6.64 62.30
N PRO A 476 7.26 -6.25 63.13
CA PRO A 476 6.31 -5.21 62.76
C PRO A 476 7.00 -3.88 62.50
N GLU A 477 7.91 -3.46 63.37
CA GLU A 477 8.61 -2.17 63.24
C GLU A 477 9.37 -2.01 61.90
N SER A 478 9.93 -3.11 61.35
CA SER A 478 10.62 -3.07 60.06
C SER A 478 9.67 -3.05 58.86
N ALA A 479 8.49 -3.67 58.97
CA ALA A 479 7.45 -3.59 57.94
C ALA A 479 6.94 -2.14 57.85
N ASP A 480 6.59 -1.57 58.99
CA ASP A 480 6.04 -0.22 59.15
C ASP A 480 7.01 0.82 58.60
N THR A 481 8.26 0.79 59.07
CA THR A 481 9.30 1.73 58.64
C THR A 481 9.52 1.71 57.12
N LEU A 482 9.46 0.52 56.49
CA LEU A 482 9.66 0.40 55.05
C LEU A 482 8.42 0.81 54.26
N THR A 483 7.22 0.50 54.75
CA THR A 483 5.94 0.86 54.12
C THR A 483 5.72 2.37 54.20
N ASP A 484 5.95 2.99 55.35
CA ASP A 484 5.82 4.43 55.55
C ASP A 484 6.81 5.21 54.70
N ALA A 485 8.08 4.77 54.67
CA ALA A 485 9.09 5.36 53.79
C ALA A 485 8.69 5.25 52.30
N PHE A 486 8.06 4.15 51.90
CA PHE A 486 7.56 3.97 50.53
C PHE A 486 6.37 4.87 50.20
N VAL A 487 5.41 4.99 51.13
CA VAL A 487 4.23 5.87 50.98
C VAL A 487 4.69 7.32 50.88
N ALA A 488 5.60 7.76 51.76
CA ALA A 488 6.21 9.08 51.68
C ALA A 488 6.94 9.29 50.34
N ALA A 489 7.75 8.31 49.91
CA ALA A 489 8.46 8.39 48.63
C ALA A 489 7.55 8.44 47.41
N ARG A 490 6.34 7.87 47.48
CA ARG A 490 5.40 7.73 46.36
C ARG A 490 4.38 8.86 46.29
N TYR A 491 3.89 9.33 47.43
CA TYR A 491 2.75 10.25 47.50
C TYR A 491 3.12 11.64 48.06
N SER A 492 4.27 11.79 48.73
CA SER A 492 4.73 13.10 49.24
C SER A 492 5.76 13.75 48.30
N SER A 493 5.67 15.06 48.15
CA SER A 493 6.64 15.90 47.43
C SER A 493 7.86 16.29 48.29
N ALA A 494 7.86 16.01 49.59
CA ALA A 494 8.97 16.34 50.49
C ALA A 494 10.23 15.53 50.16
N ASP A 495 11.40 16.18 50.13
CA ASP A 495 12.68 15.53 49.85
C ASP A 495 13.05 14.49 50.91
N ILE A 496 13.47 13.31 50.45
CA ILE A 496 13.88 12.22 51.34
C ILE A 496 15.34 12.42 51.72
N THR A 497 15.58 12.51 53.02
CA THR A 497 16.94 12.69 53.53
C THR A 497 17.75 11.38 53.42
N PRO A 498 19.09 11.46 53.30
CA PRO A 498 19.93 10.26 53.31
C PRO A 498 19.73 9.38 54.56
N GLY A 499 19.42 9.99 55.71
CA GLY A 499 19.12 9.28 56.96
C GLY A 499 17.86 8.41 56.87
N GLU A 500 16.79 8.92 56.27
CA GLU A 500 15.54 8.16 56.04
C GLU A 500 15.74 7.00 55.07
N ALA A 501 16.55 7.21 54.02
CA ALA A 501 16.88 6.16 53.07
C ALA A 501 17.73 5.03 53.67
N ASP A 502 18.62 5.35 54.62
CA ASP A 502 19.42 4.36 55.35
C ASP A 502 18.61 3.63 56.45
N GLN A 503 17.62 4.28 57.06
CA GLN A 503 16.64 3.62 57.91
C GLN A 503 15.81 2.61 57.11
N ALA A 504 15.27 3.01 55.94
CA ALA A 504 14.54 2.12 55.05
C ALA A 504 15.40 0.94 54.55
N LYS A 505 16.69 1.17 54.29
CA LYS A 505 17.66 0.12 53.94
C LYS A 505 17.85 -0.88 55.07
N SER A 506 17.91 -0.41 56.31
CA SER A 506 18.07 -1.27 57.50
C SER A 506 16.85 -2.14 57.72
N ALA A 507 15.65 -1.56 57.65
CA ALA A 507 14.37 -2.27 57.69
C ALA A 507 14.26 -3.34 56.58
N TRP A 508 14.64 -2.98 55.35
CA TRP A 508 14.70 -3.92 54.22
C TRP A 508 15.62 -5.11 54.47
N GLN A 509 16.80 -4.90 55.06
CA GLN A 509 17.74 -5.98 55.34
C GLN A 509 17.19 -6.97 56.38
N GLN A 510 16.48 -6.47 57.40
CA GLN A 510 15.84 -7.29 58.43
C GLN A 510 14.74 -8.17 57.82
N LEU A 511 13.80 -7.55 57.09
CA LEU A 511 12.73 -8.25 56.36
C LEU A 511 13.28 -9.27 55.36
N LYS A 512 14.33 -8.92 54.61
CA LYS A 512 14.98 -9.84 53.66
C LYS A 512 15.51 -11.09 54.35
N ARG A 513 16.18 -10.96 55.51
CA ARG A 513 16.72 -12.12 56.25
C ARG A 513 15.59 -13.08 56.68
N ARG A 514 14.46 -12.54 57.13
CA ARG A 514 13.29 -13.33 57.54
C ARG A 514 12.61 -14.02 56.36
N LEU A 515 12.36 -13.29 55.28
CA LEU A 515 11.72 -13.84 54.08
C LEU A 515 12.55 -14.97 53.44
N VAL A 516 13.89 -14.85 53.45
CA VAL A 516 14.80 -15.90 52.97
C VAL A 516 14.78 -17.13 53.87
N ARG A 517 14.70 -16.96 55.20
CA ARG A 517 14.57 -18.10 56.13
C ARG A 517 13.24 -18.83 55.92
N ARG A 518 12.16 -18.09 55.67
CA ARG A 518 10.83 -18.63 55.41
C ARG A 518 10.76 -19.39 54.09
N SER A 519 11.32 -18.84 53.01
CA SER A 519 11.33 -19.53 51.70
C SER A 519 12.10 -20.86 51.76
N LYS A 520 13.24 -20.90 52.47
CA LYS A 520 14.02 -22.13 52.69
C LYS A 520 13.28 -23.19 53.52
N ARG A 521 12.41 -22.79 54.45
CA ARG A 521 11.58 -23.72 55.23
C ARG A 521 10.42 -24.32 54.43
N ARG A 522 10.01 -23.66 53.33
CA ARG A 522 8.93 -24.12 52.46
C ARG A 522 9.42 -24.99 51.29
N SER A 523 10.69 -24.86 50.91
CA SER A 523 11.31 -25.68 49.85
C SER A 523 11.87 -27.02 50.36
N ARG A 524 11.79 -27.28 51.67
CA ARG A 524 12.01 -28.58 52.30
C ARG A 524 10.64 -29.11 52.69
#